data_AF-A0A941JNV6-F1
#
_entry.id   AF-A0A941JNV6-F1
#
_cell.length_a   1.000
_cell.length_b   1.000
_cell.length_c   1.000
_cell.angle_alpha   90.00
_cell.angle_beta   90.00
_cell.angle_gamma   90.00
#
_symmetry.space_group_name_H-M   'P 1'
#
loop_
_entity.id
_entity.type
_entity.pdbx_description
1 polymer ?
#
loop_
_entity_poly.entity_id
_entity_poly.type
_entity_poly.pdbx_seq_one_letter_code
_entity_poly.pdbx_strand_id
1 'polypeptide(L)'
;WLDRGIDALAREAQEMVAQGFRAVKMRLGMADMLEDVRRVKAVREAIGPGVRLMADANQGLNEAQAIRLGRLLEEHDLAWFEEPLPAWDVAGLARVAAALDLPVASGETEYTRYGFRRMLELRSADVLMPDLQRVGG
;
A
#
# COMPACT_ATOMS: atom_id res chain seq x y z
N TRP A 1 -13.37 -5.83 -4.21
CA TRP A 1 -12.72 -5.10 -3.10
C TRP A 1 -13.14 -3.63 -3.10
N LEU A 2 -12.93 -2.91 -4.20
CA LEU A 2 -13.37 -1.51 -4.33
C LEU A 2 -14.90 -1.34 -4.39
N ASP A 3 -15.61 -2.35 -4.93
CA ASP A 3 -17.06 -2.47 -4.97
C ASP A 3 -17.71 -2.81 -3.60
N ARG A 4 -16.91 -3.19 -2.60
CA ARG A 4 -17.41 -3.56 -1.27
C ARG A 4 -17.66 -2.31 -0.43
N GLY A 5 -18.80 -2.29 0.25
CA GLY A 5 -19.08 -1.31 1.30
C GLY A 5 -18.17 -1.50 2.51
N ILE A 6 -17.99 -0.42 3.29
CA ILE A 6 -17.09 -0.36 4.45
C ILE A 6 -17.36 -1.48 5.46
N ASP A 7 -18.62 -1.72 5.81
CA ASP A 7 -18.98 -2.74 6.80
C ASP A 7 -18.64 -4.17 6.33
N ALA A 8 -18.80 -4.43 5.03
CA ALA A 8 -18.45 -5.72 4.46
C ALA A 8 -16.93 -5.94 4.47
N LEU A 9 -16.16 -4.89 4.18
CA LEU A 9 -14.70 -4.92 4.22
C LEU A 9 -14.16 -5.17 5.64
N ALA A 10 -14.74 -4.50 6.64
CA ALA A 10 -14.36 -4.69 8.04
C ALA A 10 -14.65 -6.12 8.52
N ARG A 11 -15.83 -6.67 8.19
CA ARG A 11 -16.20 -8.06 8.53
C ARG A 11 -15.25 -9.07 7.90
N GLU A 12 -14.95 -8.93 6.62
CA GLU A 12 -14.03 -9.83 5.91
C GLU A 12 -12.63 -9.81 6.54
N ALA A 13 -12.14 -8.63 6.93
CA ALA A 13 -10.86 -8.51 7.63
C ALA A 13 -10.89 -9.22 8.99
N GLN A 14 -11.99 -9.12 9.75
CA GLN A 14 -12.17 -9.85 11.02
C GLN A 14 -12.23 -11.36 10.80
N GLU A 15 -12.90 -11.83 9.75
CA GLU A 15 -12.97 -13.24 9.38
C GLU A 15 -11.59 -13.80 9.03
N MET A 16 -10.74 -13.04 8.34
CA MET A 16 -9.34 -13.41 8.11
C MET A 16 -8.57 -13.50 9.44
N VAL A 17 -8.72 -12.54 10.33
CA VAL A 17 -8.05 -12.58 11.64
C VAL A 17 -8.52 -13.78 12.48
N ALA A 18 -9.82 -14.12 12.43
CA ALA A 18 -10.38 -15.29 13.09
C ALA A 18 -9.83 -16.62 12.54
N GLN A 19 -9.45 -16.66 11.26
CA GLN A 19 -8.74 -17.80 10.65
C GLN A 19 -7.27 -17.90 11.06
N GLY A 20 -6.76 -16.96 11.86
CA GLY A 20 -5.39 -16.98 12.38
C GLY A 20 -4.40 -16.12 11.61
N PHE A 21 -4.83 -15.41 10.56
CA PHE A 21 -3.97 -14.45 9.87
C PHE A 21 -3.59 -13.30 10.80
N ARG A 22 -2.32 -12.85 10.72
CA ARG A 22 -1.74 -11.78 11.56
C ARG A 22 -1.53 -10.47 10.82
N ALA A 23 -1.80 -10.48 9.52
CA ALA A 23 -1.70 -9.32 8.65
C ALA A 23 -2.79 -9.39 7.59
N VAL A 24 -3.34 -8.25 7.20
CA VAL A 24 -4.29 -8.11 6.12
C VAL A 24 -3.86 -6.95 5.22
N LYS A 25 -4.10 -7.05 3.92
CA LYS A 25 -3.89 -5.95 2.98
C LYS A 25 -5.26 -5.50 2.49
N MET A 26 -5.44 -4.21 2.17
CA MET A 26 -6.64 -3.70 1.51
C MET A 26 -6.30 -2.90 0.26
N ARG A 27 -7.19 -2.88 -0.73
CA ARG A 27 -7.04 -2.08 -1.96
C ARG A 27 -7.62 -0.69 -1.75
N LEU A 28 -6.92 0.30 -2.27
CA LEU A 28 -7.32 1.71 -2.37
C LEU A 28 -7.64 2.06 -3.83
N GLY A 29 -7.98 3.32 -4.08
CA GLY A 29 -8.25 3.84 -5.43
C GLY A 29 -9.71 4.19 -5.64
N MET A 30 -10.40 4.62 -4.59
CA MET A 30 -11.72 5.25 -4.71
C MET A 30 -11.61 6.55 -5.52
N ALA A 31 -12.71 6.96 -6.15
CA ALA A 31 -12.77 8.27 -6.81
C ALA A 31 -12.61 9.42 -5.79
N ASP A 32 -13.16 9.25 -4.58
CA ASP A 32 -12.92 10.13 -3.43
C ASP A 32 -11.87 9.52 -2.49
N MET A 33 -10.70 10.15 -2.40
CA MET A 33 -9.62 9.76 -1.50
C MET A 33 -10.06 9.71 -0.02
N LEU A 34 -11.02 10.54 0.40
CA LEU A 34 -11.53 10.48 1.77
C LEU A 34 -12.35 9.22 2.03
N GLU A 35 -12.90 8.60 0.99
CA GLU A 35 -13.53 7.29 1.11
C GLU A 35 -12.50 6.20 1.40
N ASP A 36 -11.33 6.24 0.74
CA ASP A 36 -10.21 5.34 1.06
C ASP A 36 -9.79 5.46 2.52
N VAL A 37 -9.65 6.68 3.04
CA VAL A 37 -9.32 6.93 4.45
C VAL A 37 -10.39 6.36 5.38
N ARG A 38 -11.68 6.59 5.10
CA ARG A 38 -12.78 6.02 5.90
C ARG A 38 -12.76 4.49 5.90
N ARG A 39 -12.47 3.87 4.75
CA ARG A 39 -12.36 2.41 4.61
C ARG A 39 -11.19 1.86 5.42
N VAL A 40 -10.01 2.48 5.33
CA VAL A 40 -8.82 2.10 6.10
C VAL A 40 -9.09 2.21 7.60
N LYS A 41 -9.65 3.33 8.05
CA LYS A 41 -10.01 3.56 9.44
C LYS A 41 -10.92 2.46 9.97
N ALA A 42 -12.01 2.14 9.25
CA ALA A 42 -12.96 1.13 9.67
C ALA A 42 -12.33 -0.27 9.77
N VAL A 43 -11.46 -0.65 8.81
CA VAL A 43 -10.74 -1.92 8.88
C VAL A 43 -9.78 -1.94 10.05
N ARG A 44 -9.03 -0.86 10.27
CA ARG A 44 -8.10 -0.71 11.40
C ARG A 44 -8.80 -0.85 12.75
N GLU A 45 -9.94 -0.20 12.92
CA GLU A 45 -10.76 -0.32 14.13
C GLU A 45 -11.29 -1.74 14.32
N ALA A 46 -11.71 -2.42 13.24
CA ALA A 46 -12.30 -3.76 13.31
C ALA A 46 -11.29 -4.86 13.68
N ILE A 47 -10.05 -4.78 13.21
CA ILE A 47 -9.01 -5.80 13.46
C ILE A 47 -8.12 -5.48 14.67
N GLY A 48 -8.22 -4.25 15.19
CA GLY A 48 -7.45 -3.77 16.33
C GLY A 48 -5.97 -3.50 16.02
N PRO A 49 -5.23 -2.94 16.99
CA PRO A 49 -3.84 -2.50 16.77
C PRO A 49 -2.84 -3.66 16.63
N GLY A 50 -3.19 -4.86 17.08
CA GLY A 50 -2.26 -6.01 17.08
C GLY A 50 -2.11 -6.74 15.74
N VAL A 51 -2.94 -6.42 14.74
CA VAL A 51 -2.91 -7.03 13.40
C VAL A 51 -2.29 -6.04 12.43
N ARG A 52 -1.32 -6.47 11.61
CA ARG A 52 -0.73 -5.58 10.59
C ARG A 52 -1.74 -5.28 9.49
N LEU A 53 -1.83 -4.03 9.07
CA LEU A 53 -2.64 -3.62 7.92
C LEU A 53 -1.75 -2.96 6.88
N MET A 54 -1.94 -3.35 5.62
CA MET A 54 -1.29 -2.75 4.47
C MET A 54 -2.35 -2.18 3.55
N ALA A 55 -2.01 -1.13 2.81
CA ALA A 55 -2.91 -0.52 1.85
C ALA A 55 -2.24 -0.39 0.49
N ASP A 56 -2.97 -0.63 -0.59
CA ASP A 56 -2.40 -0.84 -1.91
C ASP A 56 -3.19 -0.06 -2.97
N ALA A 57 -2.53 0.91 -3.59
CA ALA A 57 -3.12 1.80 -4.59
C ALA A 57 -2.99 1.29 -6.03
N ASN A 58 -2.34 0.14 -6.25
CA ASN A 58 -2.24 -0.51 -7.55
C ASN A 58 -1.84 0.44 -8.69
N GLN A 59 -0.81 1.26 -8.45
CA GLN A 59 -0.24 2.18 -9.42
C GLN A 59 -1.22 3.29 -9.90
N GLY A 60 -2.29 3.54 -9.15
CA GLY A 60 -3.42 4.36 -9.59
C GLY A 60 -3.32 5.86 -9.33
N LEU A 61 -2.27 6.35 -8.65
CA LEU A 61 -2.16 7.76 -8.25
C LEU A 61 -1.00 8.46 -8.96
N ASN A 62 -1.13 9.78 -9.09
CA ASN A 62 0.04 10.63 -9.32
C ASN A 62 0.72 10.99 -7.99
N GLU A 63 1.92 11.57 -8.08
CA GLU A 63 2.72 11.97 -6.91
C GLU A 63 1.97 12.84 -5.90
N ALA A 64 1.30 13.90 -6.36
CA ALA A 64 0.59 14.81 -5.47
C ALA A 64 -0.57 14.12 -4.74
N GLN A 65 -1.31 13.27 -5.44
CA GLN A 65 -2.37 12.45 -4.86
C GLN A 65 -1.79 11.44 -3.85
N ALA A 66 -0.71 10.76 -4.19
CA ALA A 66 -0.07 9.79 -3.32
C ALA A 66 0.45 10.40 -2.02
N ILE A 67 1.13 11.54 -2.09
CA ILE A 67 1.61 12.25 -0.89
C ILE A 67 0.41 12.68 -0.03
N ARG A 68 -0.63 13.25 -0.66
CA ARG A 68 -1.82 13.69 0.08
C ARG A 68 -2.54 12.53 0.77
N LEU A 69 -2.73 11.41 0.08
CA LEU A 69 -3.36 10.22 0.67
C LEU A 69 -2.46 9.63 1.75
N GLY A 70 -1.17 9.44 1.47
CA GLY A 70 -0.21 8.88 2.41
C GLY A 70 -0.21 9.64 3.75
N ARG A 71 -0.20 10.98 3.71
CA ARG A 71 -0.29 11.81 4.92
C ARG A 71 -1.58 11.63 5.71
N LEU A 72 -2.71 11.38 5.05
CA LEU A 72 -3.97 11.06 5.72
C LEU A 72 -3.98 9.63 6.30
N LEU A 73 -3.17 8.73 5.75
CA LEU A 73 -3.10 7.34 6.19
C LEU A 73 -2.11 7.11 7.35
N GLU A 74 -1.20 8.05 7.62
CA GLU A 74 -0.19 7.96 8.68
C GLU A 74 -0.78 7.75 10.08
N GLU A 75 -2.00 8.23 10.34
CA GLU A 75 -2.70 8.03 11.63
C GLU A 75 -3.23 6.60 11.84
N HIS A 76 -3.15 5.72 10.84
CA HIS A 76 -3.77 4.39 10.86
C HIS A 76 -2.82 3.21 11.08
N ASP A 77 -1.54 3.48 11.39
CA ASP A 77 -0.52 2.46 11.71
C ASP A 77 -0.45 1.36 10.64
N LEU A 78 -0.34 1.79 9.38
CA LEU A 78 -0.17 0.89 8.26
C LEU A 78 1.29 0.41 8.18
N ALA A 79 1.47 -0.89 7.91
CA ALA A 79 2.80 -1.45 7.73
C ALA A 79 3.47 -0.99 6.43
N TRP A 80 2.69 -0.73 5.37
CA TRP A 80 3.14 0.00 4.20
C TRP A 80 1.98 0.54 3.34
N PHE A 81 2.34 1.49 2.49
CA PHE A 81 1.57 1.97 1.35
C PHE A 81 2.17 1.41 0.05
N GLU A 82 1.41 0.55 -0.61
CA GLU A 82 1.86 -0.25 -1.75
C GLU A 82 1.54 0.42 -3.08
N GLU A 83 2.54 0.43 -3.96
CA GLU A 83 2.48 0.89 -5.35
C GLU A 83 1.62 2.15 -5.54
N PRO A 84 1.97 3.28 -4.89
CA PRO A 84 1.19 4.50 -5.04
C PRO A 84 1.21 5.04 -6.47
N LEU A 85 2.35 4.91 -7.17
CA LEU A 85 2.57 5.44 -8.52
C LEU A 85 2.79 4.31 -9.52
N PRO A 86 2.62 4.58 -10.83
CA PRO A 86 3.07 3.69 -11.89
C PRO A 86 4.50 3.20 -11.71
N ALA A 87 4.73 1.91 -11.94
CA ALA A 87 6.01 1.26 -11.69
C ALA A 87 7.19 1.90 -12.47
N TRP A 88 6.92 2.57 -13.58
CA TRP A 88 7.94 3.28 -14.35
C TRP A 88 8.42 4.58 -13.69
N ASP A 89 7.65 5.19 -12.79
CA ASP A 89 7.99 6.46 -12.14
C ASP A 89 8.79 6.24 -10.85
N VAL A 90 9.96 5.60 -10.98
CA VAL A 90 10.85 5.30 -9.84
C VAL A 90 11.31 6.58 -9.12
N ALA A 91 11.50 7.67 -9.86
CA ALA A 91 11.87 8.96 -9.29
C ALA A 91 10.71 9.61 -8.51
N GLY A 92 9.48 9.49 -9.01
CA GLY A 92 8.27 9.90 -8.28
C GLY A 92 8.08 9.09 -7.02
N LEU A 93 8.24 7.77 -7.08
CA LEU A 93 8.21 6.90 -5.91
C LEU A 93 9.22 7.32 -4.84
N ALA A 94 10.45 7.72 -5.23
CA ALA A 94 11.43 8.26 -4.30
C ALA A 94 11.00 9.59 -3.66
N ARG A 95 10.30 10.46 -4.40
CA ARG A 95 9.74 11.70 -3.83
C ARG A 95 8.61 11.40 -2.85
N VAL A 96 7.75 10.42 -3.15
CA VAL A 96 6.68 9.97 -2.24
C VAL A 96 7.27 9.36 -0.97
N ALA A 97 8.20 8.41 -1.09
CA ALA A 97 8.85 7.76 0.06
C ALA A 97 9.58 8.78 0.95
N ALA A 98 10.29 9.75 0.36
CA ALA A 98 10.94 10.81 1.12
C ALA A 98 9.96 11.79 1.80
N ALA A 99 8.72 11.87 1.31
CA ALA A 99 7.72 12.81 1.77
C ALA A 99 6.73 12.22 2.77
N LEU A 100 6.85 10.95 3.15
CA LEU A 100 5.96 10.24 4.08
C LEU A 100 6.76 9.60 5.21
N ASP A 101 6.17 9.55 6.40
CA ASP A 101 6.64 8.70 7.51
C ASP A 101 6.09 7.27 7.38
N LEU A 102 5.01 7.10 6.60
CA LEU A 102 4.43 5.81 6.24
C LEU A 102 5.32 5.08 5.21
N PRO A 103 5.80 3.84 5.48
CA PRO A 103 6.66 3.11 4.55
C PRO A 103 6.02 2.88 3.19
N VAL A 104 6.79 3.04 2.12
CA VAL A 104 6.35 2.75 0.74
C VAL A 104 6.85 1.38 0.31
N ALA A 105 5.95 0.57 -0.25
CA ALA A 105 6.29 -0.72 -0.86
C ALA A 105 6.08 -0.68 -2.37
N SER A 106 7.01 -1.26 -3.13
CA SER A 106 6.88 -1.37 -4.59
C SER A 106 7.78 -2.47 -5.16
N GLY A 107 7.56 -2.87 -6.41
CA GLY A 107 8.46 -3.76 -7.16
C GLY A 107 7.82 -5.02 -7.74
N GLU A 108 6.52 -5.28 -7.54
CA GLU A 108 5.87 -6.47 -8.12
C GLU A 108 5.87 -6.46 -9.67
N THR A 109 6.00 -5.28 -10.26
CA THR A 109 6.08 -5.05 -11.71
C THR A 109 7.51 -4.73 -12.19
N GLU A 110 8.52 -4.82 -11.31
CA GLU A 110 9.92 -4.76 -11.70
C GLU A 110 10.46 -6.19 -11.94
N TYR A 111 11.08 -6.42 -13.10
CA TYR A 111 11.43 -7.77 -13.56
C TYR A 111 12.93 -8.04 -13.52
N THR A 112 13.74 -7.01 -13.30
CA THR A 112 15.19 -7.13 -13.45
C THR A 112 15.91 -6.69 -12.20
N ARG A 113 17.01 -7.38 -11.88
CA ARG A 113 17.93 -6.92 -10.83
C ARG A 113 18.44 -5.49 -11.05
N TYR A 114 18.44 -5.02 -12.31
CA TYR A 114 18.89 -3.67 -12.67
C TYR A 114 17.85 -2.61 -12.29
N GLY A 115 16.57 -2.89 -12.47
CA GLY A 115 15.52 -1.99 -11.99
C GLY A 115 15.40 -1.99 -10.47
N PHE A 116 15.52 -3.14 -9.80
CA PHE A 116 15.64 -3.17 -8.33
C PHE A 116 16.86 -2.40 -7.82
N ARG A 117 18.01 -2.53 -8.50
CA ARG A 117 19.19 -1.70 -8.20
C ARG A 117 18.86 -0.22 -8.33
N ARG A 118 18.14 0.19 -9.37
CA ARG A 118 17.74 1.59 -9.56
C ARG A 118 16.82 2.08 -8.43
N MET A 119 15.87 1.25 -8.00
CA MET A 119 14.98 1.56 -6.87
C MET A 119 15.78 1.76 -5.57
N LEU A 120 16.76 0.89 -5.31
CA LEU A 120 17.66 1.01 -4.14
C LEU A 120 18.53 2.26 -4.19
N GLU A 121 19.14 2.56 -5.35
CA GLU A 121 19.98 3.75 -5.55
C GLU A 121 19.19 5.05 -5.32
N LEU A 122 17.92 5.08 -5.72
CA LEU A 122 17.03 6.22 -5.52
C LEU A 122 16.31 6.24 -4.17
N ARG A 123 16.35 5.13 -3.42
CA ARG A 123 15.52 4.92 -2.22
C ARG A 123 14.03 5.13 -2.54
N SER A 124 13.58 4.53 -3.63
CA SER A 124 12.20 4.71 -4.11
C SER A 124 11.15 3.87 -3.38
N ALA A 125 11.57 2.95 -2.53
CA ALA A 125 10.70 2.15 -1.68
C ALA A 125 11.47 1.69 -0.45
N ASP A 126 10.77 1.57 0.67
CA ASP A 126 11.29 1.02 1.93
C ASP A 126 11.18 -0.51 1.95
N VAL A 127 10.18 -1.05 1.24
CA VAL A 127 9.95 -2.49 1.07
C VAL A 127 9.95 -2.82 -0.42
N LEU A 128 10.88 -3.67 -0.83
CA LEU A 128 10.90 -4.23 -2.19
C LEU A 128 10.10 -5.53 -2.23
N MET A 129 9.27 -5.68 -3.26
CA MET A 129 8.39 -6.84 -3.43
C MET A 129 8.68 -7.58 -4.75
N PRO A 130 9.84 -8.23 -4.90
CA PRO A 130 10.14 -9.01 -6.10
C PRO A 130 9.16 -10.18 -6.24
N ASP A 131 8.47 -10.25 -7.37
CA ASP A 131 7.64 -11.40 -7.73
C ASP A 131 8.52 -12.50 -8.35
N LEU A 132 8.71 -13.60 -7.62
CA LEU A 132 9.54 -14.74 -8.03
C LEU A 132 9.13 -15.34 -9.39
N GLN A 133 7.86 -15.22 -9.77
CA GLN A 133 7.37 -15.69 -11.08
C GLN A 133 7.79 -14.78 -12.24
N ARG A 134 8.22 -13.55 -11.95
CA ARG A 134 8.50 -12.50 -12.94
C ARG A 134 9.96 -12.06 -12.96
N VAL A 135 10.68 -12.22 -11.85
CA VAL A 135 12.08 -11.77 -11.70
C VAL A 135 13.14 -12.82 -12.07
N GLY A 136 12.71 -14.00 -12.54
CA GLY A 136 13.60 -15.06 -13.03
C GLY A 136 13.92 -16.18 -12.03
N GLY A 137 13.03 -16.44 -11.07
CA GLY A 137 13.17 -17.50 -10.06
C GLY A 137 13.53 -16.98 -8.67
#